data_AF-A0A6A5S934-F1
#
_entry.id   AF-A0A6A5S934-F1
#
_cell.length_a   1.000
_cell.length_b   1.000
_cell.length_c   1.000
_cell.angle_alpha   90.00
_cell.angle_beta   90.00
_cell.angle_gamma   90.00
#
_symmetry.space_group_name_H-M   'P 1'
#
loop_
_entity.id
_entity.type
_entity.pdbx_description
1 polymer ?
#
loop_
_entity_poly.entity_id
_entity_poly.type
_entity_poly.pdbx_seq_one_letter_code
_entity_poly.pdbx_strand_id
1 'polypeptide(L)'
;MLFSTLTTAIVLTASVNALPWPGKQTPYSPANNLDNLVKLYPKSALPSPDGLALKYVFLGVGTQNYTCTTGDPSVAPGTTGALATLYDIGTRLNNDRMAQLKINSISPLALSLNEWAPSLLDMSLWSQGYEHVTGHHFFSMVEGNNTPTFSLDKLSAPFPVAQVAKLNATDAPQSACPSKDGLPAVQWLYLKDQSRLSRGGIDTVYRVETAGGNKPATCKGMKPSWEVKYSAQYWVFGPKE
;
A
#
# COMPACT_ATOMS: atom_id res chain seq x y z
N MET A 1 28.56 84.16 -27.47
CA MET A 1 29.38 83.10 -26.85
C MET A 1 28.41 82.03 -26.35
N LEU A 2 28.14 81.01 -27.18
CA LEU A 2 27.24 79.91 -26.83
C LEU A 2 28.06 78.73 -26.33
N PHE A 3 27.80 78.28 -25.11
CA PHE A 3 28.32 77.03 -24.56
C PHE A 3 27.34 75.89 -24.89
N SER A 4 27.85 74.85 -25.55
CA SER A 4 27.15 73.59 -25.84
C SER A 4 27.36 72.61 -24.69
N THR A 5 26.27 72.09 -24.13
CA THR A 5 26.29 71.01 -23.13
C THR A 5 26.04 69.67 -23.81
N LEU A 6 26.97 68.72 -23.65
CA LEU A 6 26.78 67.31 -24.02
C LEU A 6 26.03 66.58 -22.90
N THR A 7 24.88 65.99 -23.20
CA THR A 7 24.21 65.01 -22.33
C THR A 7 24.62 63.60 -22.74
N THR A 8 25.34 62.90 -21.85
CA THR A 8 25.71 61.49 -22.01
C THR A 8 24.56 60.62 -21.49
N ALA A 9 23.94 59.81 -22.36
CA ALA A 9 22.93 58.82 -21.96
C ALA A 9 23.63 57.52 -21.53
N ILE A 10 23.48 57.14 -20.27
CA ILE A 10 23.96 55.85 -19.73
C ILE A 10 22.85 54.82 -19.97
N VAL A 11 23.13 53.83 -20.82
CA VAL A 11 22.24 52.68 -21.05
C VAL A 11 22.62 51.59 -20.05
N LEU A 12 21.78 51.38 -19.04
CA LEU A 12 21.87 50.23 -18.12
C LEU A 12 21.27 49.00 -18.80
N THR A 13 22.11 48.04 -19.18
CA THR A 13 21.67 46.72 -19.63
C THR A 13 21.35 45.86 -18.41
N ALA A 14 20.06 45.58 -18.18
CA ALA A 14 19.64 44.61 -17.18
C ALA A 14 19.86 43.19 -17.73
N SER A 15 20.84 42.47 -17.19
CA SER A 15 21.01 41.04 -17.43
C SER A 15 19.95 40.26 -16.66
N VAL A 16 18.97 39.73 -17.39
CA VAL A 16 17.95 38.85 -16.82
C VAL A 16 18.59 37.48 -16.62
N ASN A 17 19.03 37.18 -15.40
CA ASN A 17 19.39 35.81 -15.02
C ASN A 17 18.09 34.99 -14.99
N ALA A 18 17.84 34.22 -16.05
CA ALA A 18 16.76 33.23 -16.06
C ALA A 18 17.07 32.17 -15.01
N LEU A 19 16.33 32.21 -13.90
CA LEU A 19 16.30 31.13 -12.93
C LEU A 19 15.81 29.86 -13.66
N PRO A 20 16.48 28.70 -13.49
CA PRO A 20 16.01 27.46 -14.09
C PRO A 20 14.59 27.18 -13.59
N TRP A 21 13.67 27.00 -14.53
CA TRP A 21 12.32 26.54 -14.23
C TRP A 21 12.38 25.30 -13.34
N PRO A 22 11.54 25.19 -12.30
CA PRO A 22 11.44 23.95 -11.55
C PRO A 22 11.05 22.86 -12.56
N GLY A 23 11.97 21.93 -12.81
CA GLY A 23 11.73 20.81 -13.72
C GLY A 23 10.42 20.13 -13.35
N LYS A 24 9.58 19.82 -14.34
CA LYS A 24 8.39 18.99 -14.14
C LYS A 24 8.81 17.77 -13.32
N GLN A 25 8.27 17.61 -12.12
CA GLN A 25 8.45 16.39 -11.35
C GLN A 25 8.00 15.22 -12.24
N THR A 26 8.92 14.33 -12.58
CA THR A 26 8.56 13.12 -13.31
C THR A 26 7.70 12.26 -12.39
N PRO A 27 6.51 11.81 -12.84
CA PRO A 27 5.69 10.90 -12.06
C PRO A 27 6.52 9.68 -11.64
N TYR A 28 6.39 9.27 -10.38
CA TYR A 28 7.02 8.05 -9.90
C TYR A 28 6.55 6.84 -10.73
N SER A 29 7.48 5.97 -11.09
CA SER A 29 7.19 4.75 -11.85
C SER A 29 7.81 3.56 -11.10
N PRO A 30 6.99 2.57 -10.67
CA PRO A 30 7.47 1.33 -10.10
C PRO A 30 8.37 0.55 -11.06
N ALA A 31 9.16 -0.38 -10.51
CA ALA A 31 9.92 -1.33 -11.30
C ALA A 31 9.01 -2.10 -12.27
N ASN A 32 9.45 -2.21 -13.52
CA ASN A 32 8.71 -2.92 -14.59
C ASN A 32 9.00 -4.43 -14.63
N ASN A 33 9.96 -4.91 -13.82
CA ASN A 33 10.31 -6.31 -13.67
C ASN A 33 10.57 -6.61 -12.18
N LEU A 34 9.94 -7.67 -11.66
CA LEU A 34 10.07 -8.14 -10.28
C LEU A 34 10.52 -9.62 -10.19
N ASP A 35 11.26 -10.11 -11.17
CA ASP A 35 11.69 -11.52 -11.31
C ASP A 35 12.62 -11.99 -10.18
N ASN A 36 13.35 -11.09 -9.53
CA ASN A 36 14.15 -11.44 -8.36
C ASN A 36 13.26 -11.53 -7.13
N LEU A 37 12.33 -10.59 -6.98
CA LEU A 37 11.44 -10.53 -5.82
C LEU A 37 10.41 -11.66 -5.80
N VAL A 38 9.86 -12.06 -6.95
CA VAL A 38 8.87 -13.14 -7.02
C VAL A 38 9.40 -14.47 -6.48
N LYS A 39 10.72 -14.72 -6.58
CA LYS A 39 11.39 -15.90 -6.02
C LYS A 39 11.36 -15.91 -4.48
N LEU A 40 11.13 -14.75 -3.86
CA LEU A 40 11.07 -14.56 -2.41
C LEU A 40 9.62 -14.48 -1.90
N TYR A 41 8.62 -14.84 -2.72
CA TYR A 41 7.23 -14.85 -2.31
C TYR A 41 7.04 -15.68 -1.02
N PRO A 42 6.37 -15.13 0.02
CA PRO A 42 6.16 -15.82 1.28
C PRO A 42 5.44 -17.17 1.12
N LYS A 43 6.08 -18.24 1.59
CA LYS A 43 5.50 -19.59 1.56
C LYS A 43 4.37 -19.70 2.59
N SER A 44 3.25 -20.29 2.19
CA SER A 44 2.10 -20.54 3.07
C SER A 44 1.22 -21.66 2.52
N ALA A 45 0.09 -21.92 3.19
CA ALA A 45 -0.95 -22.81 2.70
C ALA A 45 -1.87 -22.17 1.64
N LEU A 46 -1.65 -20.90 1.28
CA LEU A 46 -2.39 -20.29 0.16
C LEU A 46 -1.99 -20.96 -1.17
N PRO A 47 -2.90 -20.99 -2.16
CA PRO A 47 -2.54 -21.38 -3.51
C PRO A 47 -1.32 -20.61 -4.03
N SER A 48 -0.41 -21.29 -4.71
CA SER A 48 0.76 -20.64 -5.32
C SER A 48 0.32 -19.73 -6.47
N PRO A 49 0.97 -18.57 -6.70
CA PRO A 49 0.70 -17.68 -7.85
C PRO A 49 1.24 -18.25 -9.18
N ASP A 50 1.22 -19.56 -9.37
CA ASP A 50 1.79 -20.23 -10.54
C ASP A 50 1.09 -19.77 -11.83
N GLY A 51 1.90 -19.57 -12.88
CA GLY A 51 1.39 -19.10 -14.17
C GLY A 51 1.08 -17.61 -14.26
N LEU A 52 1.24 -16.84 -13.17
CA LEU A 52 1.06 -15.39 -13.15
C LEU A 52 2.40 -14.64 -13.19
N ALA A 53 2.34 -13.34 -13.51
CA ALA A 53 3.47 -12.41 -13.41
C ALA A 53 3.29 -11.50 -12.19
N LEU A 54 4.33 -11.35 -11.36
CA LEU A 54 4.34 -10.38 -10.27
C LEU A 54 4.44 -8.98 -10.86
N LYS A 55 3.42 -8.15 -10.65
CA LYS A 55 3.35 -6.78 -11.18
C LYS A 55 3.78 -5.75 -10.15
N TYR A 56 3.37 -5.92 -8.89
CA TYR A 56 3.71 -5.01 -7.80
C TYR A 56 3.82 -5.72 -6.45
N VAL A 57 4.57 -5.12 -5.52
CA VAL A 57 4.53 -5.48 -4.10
C VAL A 57 4.38 -4.21 -3.29
N PHE A 58 3.29 -4.11 -2.53
CA PHE A 58 2.99 -2.94 -1.69
C PHE A 58 3.05 -3.27 -0.22
N LEU A 59 3.53 -2.34 0.60
CA LEU A 59 3.18 -2.28 2.01
C LEU A 59 1.87 -1.50 2.12
N GLY A 60 0.84 -2.13 2.66
CA GLY A 60 -0.37 -1.45 3.10
C GLY A 60 -0.29 -1.10 4.57
N VAL A 61 -0.60 0.15 4.91
CA VAL A 61 -0.76 0.60 6.30
C VAL A 61 -2.12 1.25 6.46
N GLY A 62 -2.88 0.82 7.47
CA GLY A 62 -4.20 1.41 7.73
C GLY A 62 -4.98 0.67 8.81
N THR A 63 -6.29 0.49 8.59
CA THR A 63 -7.22 -0.09 9.56
C THR A 63 -8.10 -1.20 8.99
N GLN A 64 -8.45 -2.14 9.86
CA GLN A 64 -9.50 -3.14 9.68
C GLN A 64 -10.74 -2.68 10.44
N ASN A 65 -11.90 -2.77 9.80
CA ASN A 65 -13.13 -2.19 10.33
C ASN A 65 -14.11 -3.31 10.70
N TYR A 66 -14.57 -3.27 11.95
CA TYR A 66 -15.40 -4.32 12.56
C TYR A 66 -16.69 -3.77 13.15
N THR A 67 -17.70 -4.63 13.24
CA THR A 67 -19.01 -4.29 13.81
C THR A 67 -19.62 -5.41 14.64
N CYS A 68 -20.44 -5.02 15.61
CA CYS A 68 -21.25 -5.88 16.44
C CYS A 68 -22.71 -5.40 16.37
N THR A 69 -23.47 -5.94 15.42
CA THR A 69 -24.79 -5.41 15.05
C THR A 69 -25.97 -6.07 15.74
N THR A 70 -25.79 -7.26 16.32
CA THR A 70 -26.89 -8.07 16.87
C THR A 70 -27.21 -7.77 18.34
N GLY A 71 -26.38 -6.97 19.02
CA GLY A 71 -26.47 -6.75 20.47
C GLY A 71 -26.13 -7.98 21.33
N ASP A 72 -25.92 -9.14 20.71
CA ASP A 72 -25.52 -10.37 21.38
C ASP A 72 -24.00 -10.33 21.66
N PRO A 73 -23.55 -10.35 22.92
CA PRO A 73 -22.13 -10.30 23.25
C PRO A 73 -21.37 -11.58 22.89
N SER A 74 -22.07 -12.69 22.60
CA SER A 74 -21.44 -14.00 22.31
C SER A 74 -21.08 -14.19 20.85
N VAL A 75 -21.63 -13.39 19.93
CA VAL A 75 -21.35 -13.54 18.50
C VAL A 75 -19.98 -12.98 18.13
N ALA A 76 -19.36 -13.56 17.10
CA ALA A 76 -18.15 -13.01 16.51
C ALA A 76 -18.45 -11.68 15.79
N PRO A 77 -17.56 -10.67 15.87
CA PRO A 77 -17.79 -9.42 15.15
C PRO A 77 -17.76 -9.61 13.63
N GLY A 78 -18.64 -8.90 12.95
CA GLY A 78 -18.63 -8.78 11.48
C GLY A 78 -17.48 -7.91 11.00
N THR A 79 -17.14 -8.02 9.72
CA THR A 79 -16.17 -7.15 9.03
C THR A 79 -16.91 -6.24 8.07
N THR A 80 -16.68 -4.93 8.16
CA THR A 80 -17.26 -3.95 7.23
C THR A 80 -16.31 -3.57 6.11
N GLY A 81 -15.01 -3.83 6.29
CA GLY A 81 -13.99 -3.64 5.26
C GLY A 81 -12.64 -3.31 5.86
N ALA A 82 -11.77 -2.73 5.03
CA ALA A 82 -10.46 -2.21 5.39
C ALA A 82 -10.23 -0.89 4.67
N LEU A 83 -9.35 -0.06 5.20
CA LEU A 83 -8.75 1.07 4.49
C LEU A 83 -7.24 1.01 4.69
N ALA A 84 -6.46 1.13 3.62
CA ALA A 84 -5.01 1.23 3.72
C ALA A 84 -4.41 2.08 2.61
N THR A 85 -3.38 2.83 2.95
CA THR A 85 -2.47 3.47 1.99
C THR A 85 -1.46 2.45 1.51
N LEU A 86 -1.22 2.39 0.20
CA LEU A 86 -0.31 1.45 -0.45
C LEU A 86 0.99 2.15 -0.82
N TYR A 87 2.10 1.66 -0.27
CA TYR A 87 3.45 2.14 -0.51
C TYR A 87 4.22 1.13 -1.35
N ASP A 88 4.92 1.55 -2.40
CA ASP A 88 5.77 0.66 -3.19
C ASP A 88 7.00 0.21 -2.40
N ILE A 89 7.04 -1.09 -2.07
CA ILE A 89 8.22 -1.73 -1.50
C ILE A 89 8.93 -2.63 -2.51
N GLY A 90 8.22 -3.07 -3.55
CA GLY A 90 8.71 -4.00 -4.55
C GLY A 90 9.89 -3.45 -5.34
N THR A 91 9.82 -2.18 -5.73
CA THR A 91 10.87 -1.52 -6.53
C THR A 91 12.24 -1.59 -5.86
N ARG A 92 12.32 -1.32 -4.55
CA ARG A 92 13.60 -1.39 -3.82
C ARG A 92 13.96 -2.82 -3.46
N LEU A 93 13.00 -3.64 -3.02
CA LEU A 93 13.24 -5.01 -2.59
C LEU A 93 13.76 -5.91 -3.73
N ASN A 94 13.35 -5.67 -4.97
CA ASN A 94 13.74 -6.50 -6.12
C ASN A 94 15.27 -6.55 -6.36
N ASN A 95 16.00 -5.54 -5.92
CA ASN A 95 17.46 -5.47 -6.06
C ASN A 95 18.19 -5.45 -4.71
N ASP A 96 17.48 -5.72 -3.61
CA ASP A 96 18.02 -5.68 -2.26
C ASP A 96 18.55 -7.05 -1.85
N ARG A 97 19.85 -7.12 -1.52
CA ARG A 97 20.50 -8.36 -1.06
C ARG A 97 19.93 -8.88 0.28
N MET A 98 19.29 -8.00 1.05
CA MET A 98 18.64 -8.30 2.32
C MET A 98 17.12 -8.45 2.19
N ALA A 99 16.56 -8.49 0.97
CA ALA A 99 15.12 -8.55 0.75
C ALA A 99 14.44 -9.69 1.52
N GLN A 100 15.04 -10.88 1.53
CA GLN A 100 14.50 -12.03 2.26
C GLN A 100 14.33 -11.77 3.77
N LEU A 101 15.24 -11.01 4.38
CA LEU A 101 15.14 -10.62 5.79
C LEU A 101 14.09 -9.52 5.98
N LYS A 102 14.10 -8.51 5.09
CA LYS A 102 13.23 -7.34 5.18
C LYS A 102 11.75 -7.68 4.98
N ILE A 103 11.43 -8.63 4.09
CA ILE A 103 10.05 -9.08 3.83
C ILE A 103 9.36 -9.44 5.15
N ASN A 104 10.02 -10.14 6.07
CA ASN A 104 9.35 -10.58 7.30
C ASN A 104 9.24 -9.45 8.37
N SER A 105 10.00 -8.36 8.23
CA SER A 105 10.09 -7.31 9.25
C SER A 105 9.39 -6.00 8.88
N ILE A 106 9.14 -5.74 7.60
CA ILE A 106 8.57 -4.47 7.13
C ILE A 106 7.19 -4.20 7.75
N SER A 107 6.26 -5.17 7.69
CA SER A 107 4.91 -4.96 8.21
C SER A 107 4.89 -4.77 9.74
N PRO A 108 5.55 -5.63 10.56
CA PRO A 108 5.68 -5.38 11.99
C PRO A 108 6.25 -4.00 12.34
N LEU A 109 7.33 -3.59 11.67
CA LEU A 109 7.95 -2.29 11.90
C LEU A 109 6.98 -1.16 11.54
N ALA A 110 6.30 -1.26 10.40
CA ALA A 110 5.35 -0.26 9.96
C ALA A 110 4.17 -0.10 10.94
N LEU A 111 3.62 -1.21 11.43
CA LEU A 111 2.56 -1.18 12.45
C LEU A 111 3.06 -0.50 13.72
N SER A 112 4.20 -0.95 14.26
CA SER A 112 4.76 -0.42 15.49
C SER A 112 5.02 1.08 15.42
N LEU A 113 5.57 1.57 14.31
CA LEU A 113 5.84 3.00 14.11
C LEU A 113 4.53 3.80 13.95
N ASN A 114 3.58 3.31 13.15
CA ASN A 114 2.28 3.96 12.96
C ASN A 114 1.45 4.03 14.26
N GLU A 115 1.60 3.04 15.14
CA GLU A 115 0.98 3.03 16.45
C GLU A 115 1.63 4.00 17.44
N TRP A 116 2.93 4.25 17.30
CA TRP A 116 3.65 5.17 18.16
C TRP A 116 3.48 6.63 17.70
N ALA A 117 3.81 6.92 16.46
CA ALA A 117 3.59 8.20 15.81
C ALA A 117 3.67 8.05 14.28
N PRO A 118 2.62 8.45 13.52
CA PRO A 118 2.64 8.36 12.05
C PRO A 118 3.85 9.03 11.39
N SER A 119 4.36 10.14 11.93
CA SER A 119 5.55 10.81 11.40
C SER A 119 6.83 9.95 11.45
N LEU A 120 6.93 9.01 12.40
CA LEU A 120 8.05 8.07 12.47
C LEU A 120 7.95 6.98 11.41
N LEU A 121 6.73 6.55 11.08
CA LEU A 121 6.51 5.68 9.93
C LEU A 121 6.98 6.39 8.65
N ASP A 122 6.53 7.62 8.43
CA ASP A 122 6.90 8.39 7.23
C ASP A 122 8.43 8.55 7.10
N MET A 123 9.11 8.91 8.19
CA MET A 123 10.57 9.00 8.25
C MET A 123 11.25 7.66 7.93
N SER A 124 10.73 6.56 8.50
CA SER A 124 11.25 5.21 8.27
C SER A 124 11.09 4.77 6.81
N LEU A 125 9.92 5.01 6.21
CA LEU A 125 9.65 4.69 4.81
C LEU A 125 10.57 5.48 3.89
N TRP A 126 10.72 6.79 4.13
CA TRP A 126 11.63 7.65 3.36
C TRP A 126 13.09 7.19 3.45
N SER A 127 13.57 6.85 4.65
CA SER A 127 14.96 6.39 4.82
C SER A 127 15.28 5.09 4.06
N GLN A 128 14.26 4.29 3.75
CA GLN A 128 14.38 3.00 3.05
C GLN A 128 14.09 3.11 1.55
N GLY A 129 13.53 4.24 1.09
CA GLY A 129 13.07 4.40 -0.29
C GLY A 129 11.68 3.80 -0.56
N TYR A 130 10.84 3.68 0.48
CA TYR A 130 9.48 3.13 0.43
C TYR A 130 8.40 4.23 0.54
N GLU A 131 8.76 5.50 0.49
CA GLU A 131 7.85 6.64 0.69
C GLU A 131 6.81 6.83 -0.42
N HIS A 132 6.99 6.16 -1.55
CA HIS A 132 6.15 6.35 -2.72
C HIS A 132 4.79 5.68 -2.54
N VAL A 133 3.78 6.50 -2.25
CA VAL A 133 2.38 6.08 -2.26
C VAL A 133 1.94 5.81 -3.70
N THR A 134 1.46 4.61 -3.97
CA THR A 134 0.95 4.18 -5.29
C THR A 134 -0.58 4.22 -5.37
N GLY A 135 -1.25 4.20 -4.22
CA GLY A 135 -2.69 4.37 -4.13
C GLY A 135 -3.26 3.82 -2.82
N HIS A 136 -4.46 3.24 -2.90
CA HIS A 136 -5.25 2.88 -1.72
C HIS A 136 -5.97 1.55 -1.89
N HIS A 137 -6.05 0.81 -0.79
CA HIS A 137 -6.93 -0.35 -0.64
C HIS A 137 -8.15 0.05 0.19
N PHE A 138 -9.34 -0.24 -0.33
CA PHE A 138 -10.60 0.00 0.36
C PHE A 138 -11.66 -1.02 -0.07
N PHE A 139 -12.83 -0.96 0.55
CA PHE A 139 -14.00 -1.74 0.13
C PHE A 139 -15.04 -0.80 -0.46
N SER A 140 -15.61 -1.17 -1.61
CA SER A 140 -16.65 -0.39 -2.28
C SER A 140 -17.76 -1.30 -2.80
N MET A 141 -18.98 -0.77 -2.86
CA MET A 141 -20.09 -1.46 -3.51
C MET A 141 -19.88 -1.50 -5.02
N VAL A 142 -19.64 -2.70 -5.54
CA VAL A 142 -19.45 -2.98 -6.97
C VAL A 142 -20.43 -4.09 -7.33
N GLU A 143 -21.32 -3.81 -8.28
CA GLU A 143 -22.39 -4.75 -8.68
C GLU A 143 -23.21 -5.28 -7.49
N GLY A 144 -23.45 -4.42 -6.49
CA GLY A 144 -24.20 -4.78 -5.28
C GLY A 144 -23.40 -5.53 -4.21
N ASN A 145 -22.12 -5.82 -4.44
CA ASN A 145 -21.26 -6.53 -3.50
C ASN A 145 -20.22 -5.61 -2.85
N ASN A 146 -19.99 -5.79 -1.54
CA ASN A 146 -18.92 -5.09 -0.83
C ASN A 146 -17.55 -5.67 -1.25
N THR A 147 -16.91 -5.01 -2.22
CA THR A 147 -15.81 -5.57 -2.99
C THR A 147 -14.47 -4.97 -2.56
N PRO A 148 -13.50 -5.80 -2.11
CA PRO A 148 -12.12 -5.36 -1.92
C PRO A 148 -11.55 -4.78 -3.21
N THR A 149 -11.13 -3.53 -3.14
CA THR A 149 -10.63 -2.75 -4.27
C THR A 149 -9.22 -2.25 -3.96
N PHE A 150 -8.31 -2.41 -4.91
CA PHE A 150 -6.97 -1.85 -4.90
C PHE A 150 -6.89 -0.85 -6.04
N SER A 151 -6.90 0.43 -5.73
CA SER A 151 -6.83 1.51 -6.71
C SER A 151 -5.44 2.10 -6.71
N LEU A 152 -4.71 1.97 -7.83
CA LEU A 152 -3.36 2.53 -7.98
C LEU A 152 -3.42 3.94 -8.61
N ASP A 153 -4.16 4.83 -7.96
CA ASP A 153 -4.53 6.17 -8.45
C ASP A 153 -3.38 7.18 -8.43
N LYS A 154 -2.21 6.81 -7.89
CA LYS A 154 -0.99 7.63 -7.90
C LYS A 154 0.04 7.18 -8.95
N LEU A 155 -0.25 6.12 -9.71
CA LEU A 155 0.58 5.68 -10.83
C LEU A 155 0.24 6.42 -12.12
N SER A 156 0.86 6.05 -13.24
CA SER A 156 0.55 6.65 -14.54
C SER A 156 -0.76 6.11 -15.11
N ALA A 157 -1.51 6.97 -15.83
CA ALA A 157 -2.75 6.57 -16.47
C ALA A 157 -2.51 5.59 -17.66
N PRO A 158 -3.42 4.64 -17.94
CA PRO A 158 -4.66 4.37 -17.19
C PRO A 158 -4.36 3.71 -15.84
N PHE A 159 -4.90 4.27 -14.75
CA PHE A 159 -4.62 3.81 -13.39
C PHE A 159 -5.06 2.35 -13.21
N PRO A 160 -4.15 1.43 -12.85
CA PRO A 160 -4.52 0.05 -12.56
C PRO A 160 -5.48 -0.03 -11.38
N VAL A 161 -6.47 -0.92 -11.49
CA VAL A 161 -7.43 -1.20 -10.41
C VAL A 161 -7.67 -2.70 -10.35
N ALA A 162 -7.51 -3.30 -9.17
CA ALA A 162 -7.93 -4.67 -8.92
C ALA A 162 -9.21 -4.68 -8.08
N GLN A 163 -10.29 -5.26 -8.61
CA GLN A 163 -11.54 -5.52 -7.91
C GLN A 163 -11.70 -7.02 -7.76
N VAL A 164 -11.58 -7.49 -6.52
CA VAL A 164 -11.28 -8.91 -6.25
C VAL A 164 -12.20 -9.47 -5.18
N ALA A 165 -12.42 -10.78 -5.21
CA ALA A 165 -13.12 -11.52 -4.16
C ALA A 165 -12.14 -12.42 -3.39
N LYS A 166 -12.45 -12.69 -2.12
CA LYS A 166 -11.67 -13.63 -1.31
C LYS A 166 -11.94 -15.07 -1.77
N LEU A 167 -10.91 -15.75 -2.26
CA LEU A 167 -10.99 -17.15 -2.69
C LEU A 167 -10.37 -18.12 -1.69
N ASN A 168 -9.37 -17.68 -0.92
CA ASN A 168 -8.76 -18.51 0.12
C ASN A 168 -8.23 -17.64 1.26
N ALA A 169 -8.05 -18.26 2.42
CA ALA A 169 -7.44 -17.66 3.60
C ALA A 169 -6.69 -18.71 4.41
N THR A 170 -5.59 -18.30 5.03
CA THR A 170 -4.87 -19.08 6.03
C THR A 170 -4.51 -18.16 7.19
N ASP A 171 -4.38 -18.73 8.39
CA ASP A 171 -3.88 -17.97 9.53
C ASP A 171 -2.46 -17.47 9.25
N ALA A 172 -2.17 -16.26 9.74
CA ALA A 172 -0.81 -15.74 9.72
C ALA A 172 0.09 -16.64 10.58
N PRO A 173 1.40 -16.74 10.29
CA PRO A 173 2.33 -17.48 11.13
C PRO A 173 2.27 -17.02 12.58
N GLN A 174 2.50 -17.93 13.54
CA GLN A 174 2.53 -17.58 14.97
C GLN A 174 3.58 -16.52 15.33
N SER A 175 4.61 -16.37 14.50
CA SER A 175 5.65 -15.33 14.63
C SER A 175 5.21 -13.96 14.10
N ALA A 176 4.05 -13.85 13.46
CA ALA A 176 3.52 -12.57 12.98
C ALA A 176 3.27 -11.63 14.16
N CYS A 177 3.58 -10.35 13.98
CA CYS A 177 3.45 -9.36 15.04
C CYS A 177 1.97 -9.17 15.43
N PRO A 178 1.59 -9.40 16.69
CA PRO A 178 0.23 -9.21 17.14
C PRO A 178 -0.12 -7.72 17.23
N SER A 179 -1.42 -7.44 17.37
CA SER A 179 -1.89 -6.12 17.80
C SER A 179 -1.41 -5.81 19.22
N LYS A 180 -1.44 -4.54 19.63
CA LYS A 180 -1.08 -4.08 20.98
C LYS A 180 -1.83 -4.79 22.13
N ASP A 181 -3.05 -5.25 21.86
CA ASP A 181 -3.89 -6.00 22.79
C ASP A 181 -3.57 -7.51 22.83
N GLY A 182 -2.55 -7.95 22.10
CA GLY A 182 -2.10 -9.34 22.04
C GLY A 182 -2.89 -10.21 21.05
N LEU A 183 -3.85 -9.66 20.31
CA LEU A 183 -4.56 -10.43 19.28
C LEU A 183 -3.63 -10.78 18.11
N PRO A 184 -3.70 -12.01 17.57
CA PRO A 184 -2.83 -12.43 16.48
C PRO A 184 -3.10 -11.62 15.22
N ALA A 185 -2.12 -11.49 14.32
CA ALA A 185 -2.30 -10.76 13.06
C ALA A 185 -3.46 -11.33 12.21
N VAL A 186 -4.07 -10.48 11.39
CA VAL A 186 -5.13 -10.93 10.47
C VAL A 186 -4.64 -11.98 9.48
N GLN A 187 -5.56 -12.86 9.06
CA GLN A 187 -5.27 -13.94 8.11
C GLN A 187 -4.61 -13.44 6.83
N TRP A 188 -3.76 -14.27 6.26
CA TRP A 188 -3.27 -14.09 4.90
C TRP A 188 -4.38 -14.49 3.93
N LEU A 189 -4.52 -13.76 2.83
CA LEU A 189 -5.64 -13.92 1.90
C LEU A 189 -5.14 -14.13 0.48
N TYR A 190 -5.83 -14.99 -0.25
CA TYR A 190 -5.80 -15.04 -1.69
C TYR A 190 -7.06 -14.38 -2.25
N LEU A 191 -6.86 -13.31 -3.01
CA LEU A 191 -7.92 -12.53 -3.62
C LEU A 191 -7.76 -12.59 -5.15
N LYS A 192 -8.85 -12.79 -5.87
CA LYS A 192 -8.83 -12.79 -7.34
C LYS A 192 -10.10 -12.16 -7.90
N ASP A 193 -9.96 -11.51 -9.03
CA ASP A 193 -11.07 -11.03 -9.83
C ASP A 193 -11.87 -12.22 -10.39
N GLN A 194 -13.16 -12.23 -10.09
CA GLN A 194 -14.11 -13.23 -10.60
C GLN A 194 -15.11 -12.65 -11.61
N SER A 195 -15.15 -11.33 -11.76
CA SER A 195 -16.14 -10.60 -12.56
C SER A 195 -15.54 -9.86 -13.76
N ARG A 196 -14.22 -9.97 -13.96
CA ARG A 196 -13.46 -9.29 -15.04
C ARG A 196 -13.58 -7.77 -14.97
N LEU A 197 -13.59 -7.24 -13.75
CA LEU A 197 -13.74 -5.81 -13.49
C LEU A 197 -12.39 -5.10 -13.30
N SER A 198 -11.33 -5.86 -13.04
CA SER A 198 -9.97 -5.36 -12.86
C SER A 198 -9.37 -4.87 -14.17
N ARG A 199 -8.50 -3.87 -14.08
CA ARG A 199 -7.89 -3.17 -15.21
C ARG A 199 -6.42 -2.87 -14.93
N GLY A 200 -5.64 -2.68 -16.00
CA GLY A 200 -4.22 -2.36 -15.90
C GLY A 200 -3.33 -3.58 -15.64
N GLY A 201 -3.74 -4.75 -16.13
CA GLY A 201 -2.92 -5.96 -16.11
C GLY A 201 -2.74 -6.59 -14.72
N ILE A 202 -3.60 -6.24 -13.76
CA ILE A 202 -3.64 -6.81 -12.41
C ILE A 202 -5.02 -7.43 -12.17
N ASP A 203 -5.06 -8.65 -11.62
CA ASP A 203 -6.31 -9.37 -11.37
C ASP A 203 -6.27 -10.25 -10.11
N THR A 204 -5.10 -10.37 -9.48
CA THR A 204 -4.84 -11.29 -8.40
C THR A 204 -4.03 -10.58 -7.32
N VAL A 205 -4.44 -10.69 -6.05
CA VAL A 205 -3.76 -10.07 -4.92
C VAL A 205 -3.62 -11.06 -3.78
N TYR A 206 -2.39 -11.22 -3.29
CA TYR A 206 -2.12 -11.95 -2.06
C TYR A 206 -1.83 -10.96 -0.94
N ARG A 207 -2.61 -11.05 0.14
CA ARG A 207 -2.29 -10.37 1.39
C ARG A 207 -1.46 -11.32 2.25
N VAL A 208 -0.20 -10.99 2.49
CA VAL A 208 0.76 -11.80 3.25
C VAL A 208 1.57 -10.89 4.19
N GLU A 209 2.40 -11.48 5.05
CA GLU A 209 3.21 -10.73 6.02
C GLU A 209 2.37 -9.71 6.82
N THR A 210 1.23 -10.15 7.36
CA THR A 210 0.32 -9.29 8.12
C THR A 210 0.86 -9.03 9.53
N ALA A 211 0.58 -7.84 10.05
CA ALA A 211 0.78 -7.49 11.46
C ALA A 211 -0.48 -6.83 12.02
N GLY A 212 -0.88 -7.25 13.21
CA GLY A 212 -2.06 -6.76 13.91
C GLY A 212 -3.37 -6.86 13.13
N GLY A 213 -4.30 -5.97 13.45
CA GLY A 213 -5.55 -5.79 12.71
C GLY A 213 -6.69 -6.73 13.07
N ASN A 214 -6.50 -7.71 13.94
CA ASN A 214 -7.52 -8.74 14.18
C ASN A 214 -8.54 -8.31 15.25
N LYS A 215 -9.63 -9.06 15.32
CA LYS A 215 -10.75 -8.84 16.24
C LYS A 215 -10.79 -9.93 17.31
N PRO A 216 -11.37 -9.66 18.49
CA PRO A 216 -11.66 -10.70 19.47
C PRO A 216 -12.64 -11.73 18.91
N ALA A 217 -12.70 -12.90 19.55
CA ALA A 217 -13.61 -13.97 19.16
C ALA A 217 -15.10 -13.62 19.34
N THR A 218 -15.41 -12.64 20.21
CA THR A 218 -16.80 -12.27 20.54
C THR A 218 -16.97 -10.75 20.64
N CYS A 219 -18.22 -10.29 20.52
CA CYS A 219 -18.63 -8.90 20.69
C CYS A 219 -18.70 -8.42 22.15
N LYS A 220 -18.37 -9.28 23.11
CA LYS A 220 -18.43 -8.96 24.54
C LYS A 220 -17.52 -7.78 24.88
N GLY A 221 -18.12 -6.70 25.36
CA GLY A 221 -17.40 -5.47 25.74
C GLY A 221 -16.91 -4.63 24.56
N MET A 222 -17.30 -4.97 23.33
CA MET A 222 -16.91 -4.22 22.13
C MET A 222 -17.90 -3.11 21.82
N LYS A 223 -17.41 -2.06 21.16
CA LYS A 223 -18.24 -0.99 20.61
C LYS A 223 -19.08 -1.52 19.43
N PRO A 224 -20.21 -0.88 19.06
CA PRO A 224 -21.00 -1.28 17.89
C PRO A 224 -20.19 -1.29 16.58
N SER A 225 -19.23 -0.38 16.46
CA SER A 225 -18.23 -0.35 15.39
C SER A 225 -16.90 0.16 15.93
N TRP A 226 -15.81 -0.33 15.35
CA TRP A 226 -14.46 0.14 15.65
C TRP A 226 -13.47 -0.19 14.55
N GLU A 227 -12.30 0.42 14.64
CA GLU A 227 -11.18 0.22 13.74
C GLU A 227 -9.99 -0.36 14.52
N VAL A 228 -9.25 -1.28 13.89
CA VAL A 228 -8.02 -1.85 14.42
C VAL A 228 -6.90 -1.58 13.44
N LYS A 229 -5.82 -0.92 13.90
CA LYS A 229 -4.65 -0.67 13.06
C LYS A 229 -4.02 -1.98 12.60
N TYR A 230 -3.57 -2.01 11.35
CA TYR A 230 -2.86 -3.13 10.78
C TYR A 230 -1.85 -2.66 9.73
N SER A 231 -0.95 -3.57 9.39
CA SER A 231 -0.16 -3.49 8.18
C SER A 231 -0.09 -4.86 7.51
N ALA A 232 0.15 -4.87 6.21
CA ALA A 232 0.30 -6.10 5.44
C ALA A 232 1.09 -5.84 4.16
N GLN A 233 1.63 -6.90 3.56
CA GLN A 233 2.12 -6.85 2.20
C GLN A 233 1.07 -7.33 1.23
N TYR A 234 0.95 -6.61 0.11
CA TYR A 234 0.08 -6.94 -1.00
C TYR A 234 0.93 -7.28 -2.21
N TRP A 235 1.03 -8.57 -2.51
CA TRP A 235 1.72 -9.08 -3.68
C TRP A 235 0.70 -9.18 -4.80
N VAL A 236 0.82 -8.28 -5.78
CA VAL A 236 -0.16 -8.07 -6.85
C VAL A 236 0.35 -8.70 -8.13
N PHE A 237 -0.47 -9.60 -8.67
CA PHE A 237 -0.19 -10.38 -9.85
C PHE A 237 -1.20 -10.10 -10.96
N GLY A 238 -0.82 -10.46 -12.17
CA GLY A 238 -1.73 -10.54 -13.31
C GLY A 238 -1.23 -11.53 -14.36
N PRO A 239 -1.87 -11.55 -15.54
CA PRO A 239 -1.46 -12.42 -16.64
C PRO A 239 0.01 -12.20 -17.02
N LYS A 240 0.67 -13.28 -17.43
CA LYS A 240 1.93 -13.20 -18.18
C LYS A 240 1.58 -12.59 -19.54
N GLU A 241 2.22 -11.48 -19.87
CA GLU A 241 2.13 -10.88 -21.20
C GLU A 241 2.92 -11.71 -22.22
#